data_AF-A0A356L0L7-F1
#
_entry.id   AF-A0A356L0L7-F1
#
_cell.length_a   1.000
_cell.length_b   1.000
_cell.length_c   1.000
_cell.angle_alpha   90.00
_cell.angle_beta   90.00
_cell.angle_gamma   90.00
#
_symmetry.space_group_name_H-M   'P 1'
#
loop_
_entity.id
_entity.type
_entity.pdbx_description
1 polymer ?
#
loop_
_entity_poly.entity_id
_entity_poly.type
_entity_poly.pdbx_seq_one_letter_code
_entity_poly.pdbx_strand_id
1 'polypeptide(L)'
;MILRESNYYTQQEIGSFEAEYKRLRHIDRDQFYELLGDAYFRMERYGRAIDAYTEALQFKGRMRVKMKLGTTYVTVMQFRQAAEIFEEVFIETNAPEPLRKLYFISKLEPSVKTIDKYLDHIDTEMLADWQKQYDNVWTQAEDSEHVRQVEAIYQHDRAAFRKEAKLWLVKWKKAYREKI
;
A
#
# COMPACT_ATOMS: atom_id res chain seq x y z
N MET A 1 1.50 30.26 -29.95
CA MET A 1 1.08 29.05 -29.19
C MET A 1 -0.40 29.24 -28.97
N ILE A 2 -1.24 28.33 -29.49
CA ILE A 2 -2.70 28.52 -29.65
C ILE A 2 -3.40 29.02 -28.36
N LEU A 3 -2.87 28.67 -27.19
CA LEU A 3 -3.37 29.09 -25.87
C LEU A 3 -3.29 30.62 -25.59
N ARG A 4 -2.33 31.34 -26.18
CA ARG A 4 -2.19 32.80 -26.04
C ARG A 4 -3.12 33.58 -26.97
N GLU A 5 -3.56 32.92 -28.04
CA GLU A 5 -4.37 33.52 -29.11
C GLU A 5 -5.86 33.30 -28.87
N SER A 6 -6.24 32.39 -27.95
CA SER A 6 -7.63 31.97 -27.76
C SER A 6 -8.45 32.89 -26.83
N ASN A 7 -7.85 33.85 -26.12
CA ASN A 7 -8.50 34.70 -25.09
C ASN A 7 -9.30 33.96 -24.00
N TYR A 8 -9.29 32.63 -23.98
CA TYR A 8 -10.00 31.79 -23.01
C TYR A 8 -9.22 31.62 -21.70
N TYR A 9 -7.92 31.93 -21.70
CA TYR A 9 -7.03 31.73 -20.55
C TYR A 9 -6.32 33.02 -20.16
N THR A 10 -6.23 33.25 -18.86
CA THR A 10 -5.45 34.35 -18.29
C THR A 10 -3.95 34.11 -18.44
N GLN A 11 -3.14 35.17 -18.40
CA GLN A 11 -1.67 35.04 -18.46
C GLN A 11 -1.11 34.18 -17.31
N GLN A 12 -1.77 34.18 -16.15
CA GLN A 12 -1.40 33.36 -15.01
C GLN A 12 -1.63 31.87 -15.27
N GLU A 13 -2.77 31.51 -15.87
CA GLU A 13 -3.08 30.11 -16.23
C GLU A 13 -2.15 29.59 -17.32
N ILE A 14 -1.84 30.43 -18.32
CA ILE A 14 -0.86 30.09 -19.37
C ILE A 14 0.54 29.91 -18.75
N GLY A 15 0.94 30.76 -17.80
CA GLY A 15 2.20 30.64 -17.09
C GLY A 15 2.30 29.36 -16.25
N SER A 16 1.24 29.02 -15.51
CA SER A 16 1.14 27.75 -14.76
C SER A 16 1.23 26.54 -15.67
N PHE A 17 0.51 26.56 -16.79
CA PHE A 17 0.54 25.49 -17.79
C PHE A 17 1.93 25.33 -18.44
N GLU A 18 2.59 26.43 -18.83
CA GLU A 18 3.94 26.39 -19.41
C GLU A 18 4.97 25.85 -18.40
N ALA A 19 4.85 26.20 -17.12
CA ALA A 19 5.69 25.67 -16.04
C ALA A 19 5.46 24.18 -15.82
N GLU A 20 4.21 23.74 -15.80
CA GLU A 20 3.84 22.34 -15.62
C GLU A 20 4.25 21.49 -16.83
N TYR A 21 4.08 22.00 -18.06
CA TYR A 21 4.54 21.36 -19.28
C TYR A 21 6.07 21.20 -19.31
N LYS A 22 6.83 22.24 -18.97
CA LYS A 22 8.29 22.14 -18.86
C LYS A 22 8.69 21.13 -17.79
N ARG A 23 8.04 21.13 -16.63
CA ARG A 23 8.27 20.14 -15.58
C ARG A 23 8.04 18.72 -16.12
N LEU A 24 6.87 18.44 -16.69
CA LEU A 24 6.51 17.12 -17.24
C LEU A 24 7.45 16.66 -18.36
N ARG A 25 7.97 17.59 -19.18
CA ARG A 25 8.94 17.31 -20.24
C ARG A 25 10.33 16.92 -19.72
N HIS A 26 10.66 17.28 -18.48
CA HIS A 26 11.96 17.03 -17.85
C HIS A 26 11.89 16.05 -16.67
N ILE A 27 10.76 15.38 -16.44
CA ILE A 27 10.69 14.30 -15.44
C ILE A 27 11.45 13.09 -15.98
N ASP A 28 12.42 12.60 -15.20
CA ASP A 28 13.11 11.35 -15.50
C ASP A 28 12.10 10.20 -15.51
N ARG A 29 12.31 9.22 -16.41
CA ARG A 29 11.35 8.14 -16.64
C ARG A 29 11.02 7.35 -15.37
N ASP A 30 11.99 7.11 -14.49
CA ASP A 30 11.76 6.49 -13.17
C ASP A 30 10.83 7.32 -12.28
N GLN A 31 11.06 8.64 -12.22
CA GLN A 31 10.22 9.54 -11.43
C GLN A 31 8.79 9.65 -11.98
N PHE A 32 8.63 9.60 -13.31
CA PHE A 32 7.30 9.58 -13.92
C PHE A 32 6.51 8.35 -13.47
N TYR A 33 7.12 7.16 -13.57
CA TYR A 33 6.48 5.91 -13.19
C TYR A 33 6.21 5.82 -11.68
N GLU A 34 7.09 6.39 -10.84
CA GLU A 34 6.82 6.51 -9.42
C GLU A 34 5.56 7.36 -9.14
N LEU A 35 5.45 8.54 -9.77
CA LEU A 35 4.29 9.41 -9.60
C LEU A 35 3.01 8.78 -10.15
N LEU A 36 3.12 8.00 -11.23
CA LEU A 36 2.02 7.24 -11.79
C LEU A 36 1.55 6.14 -10.83
N GLY A 37 2.48 5.42 -10.21
CA GLY A 37 2.19 4.45 -9.16
C GLY A 37 1.49 5.09 -7.97
N ASP A 38 1.98 6.24 -7.51
CA ASP A 38 1.35 7.00 -6.42
C ASP A 38 -0.09 7.42 -6.77
N ALA A 39 -0.31 7.84 -8.03
CA ALA A 39 -1.64 8.22 -8.51
C ALA A 39 -2.59 7.01 -8.55
N TYR A 40 -2.14 5.87 -9.08
CA TYR A 40 -2.95 4.66 -9.10
C TYR A 40 -3.22 4.11 -7.70
N PHE A 41 -2.25 4.20 -6.78
CA PHE A 41 -2.44 3.81 -5.39
C PHE A 41 -3.53 4.65 -4.71
N ARG A 42 -3.51 5.98 -4.90
CA ARG A 42 -4.56 6.87 -4.37
C ARG A 42 -5.94 6.63 -4.98
N MET A 43 -5.99 6.10 -6.20
CA MET A 43 -7.23 5.68 -6.87
C MET A 43 -7.67 4.26 -6.46
N GLU A 44 -6.99 3.63 -5.50
CA GLU A 44 -7.20 2.23 -5.09
C GLU A 44 -7.03 1.20 -6.22
N ARG A 45 -6.31 1.57 -7.28
CA ARG A 45 -5.99 0.70 -8.41
C ARG A 45 -4.61 0.09 -8.22
N TYR A 46 -4.50 -0.76 -7.22
CA TYR A 46 -3.24 -1.31 -6.72
C TYR A 46 -2.51 -2.19 -7.74
N GLY A 47 -3.21 -2.94 -8.60
CA GLY A 47 -2.52 -3.70 -9.66
C GLY A 47 -1.76 -2.79 -10.62
N ARG A 48 -2.40 -1.71 -11.08
CA ARG A 48 -1.70 -0.70 -11.91
C ARG A 48 -0.63 0.07 -11.15
N ALA A 49 -0.81 0.27 -9.84
CA ALA A 49 0.21 0.88 -9.01
C ALA A 49 1.46 -0.01 -8.91
N ILE A 50 1.27 -1.33 -8.75
CA ILE A 50 2.34 -2.32 -8.80
C ILE A 50 3.07 -2.24 -10.14
N ASP A 51 2.36 -2.30 -11.26
CA ASP A 51 2.96 -2.21 -12.60
C ASP A 51 3.83 -0.95 -12.75
N ALA A 52 3.28 0.21 -12.35
CA ALA A 52 3.98 1.48 -12.44
C ALA A 52 5.22 1.55 -11.52
N TYR A 53 5.13 1.08 -10.27
CA TYR A 53 6.31 1.03 -9.41
C TYR A 53 7.37 0.04 -9.91
N THR A 54 6.97 -1.10 -10.49
CA THR A 54 7.89 -2.06 -11.10
C THR A 54 8.61 -1.45 -12.30
N GLU A 55 7.90 -0.71 -13.15
CA GLU A 55 8.52 0.05 -14.26
C GLU A 55 9.50 1.12 -13.75
N ALA A 56 9.16 1.83 -12.67
CA ALA A 56 10.05 2.82 -12.06
C ALA A 56 11.39 2.20 -11.62
N LEU A 57 11.37 0.97 -11.10
CA LEU A 57 12.56 0.27 -10.62
C LEU A 57 13.51 -0.17 -11.75
N GLN A 58 13.07 -0.21 -13.01
CA GLN A 58 13.95 -0.55 -14.15
C GLN A 58 14.97 0.54 -14.47
N PHE A 59 14.67 1.81 -14.19
CA PHE A 59 15.46 2.95 -14.68
C PHE A 59 16.44 3.52 -13.64
N LYS A 60 16.21 3.24 -12.35
CA LYS A 60 17.13 3.36 -11.20
C LYS A 60 16.37 2.89 -9.96
N GLY A 61 16.80 1.78 -9.35
CA GLY A 61 16.15 1.24 -8.15
C GLY A 61 16.24 2.21 -6.97
N ARG A 62 15.18 2.99 -6.71
CA ARG A 62 15.10 3.85 -5.53
C ARG A 62 14.53 3.06 -4.37
N MET A 63 15.25 3.06 -3.25
CA MET A 63 14.80 2.49 -1.97
C MET A 63 13.36 2.87 -1.61
N ARG A 64 13.01 4.14 -1.83
CA ARG A 64 11.65 4.67 -1.63
C ARG A 64 10.60 3.96 -2.48
N VAL A 65 10.91 3.67 -3.74
CA VAL A 65 9.97 3.00 -4.66
C VAL A 65 9.81 1.52 -4.27
N LYS A 66 10.89 0.84 -3.85
CA LYS A 66 10.80 -0.52 -3.30
C LYS A 66 9.85 -0.56 -2.08
N MET A 67 10.00 0.37 -1.13
CA MET A 67 9.11 0.48 0.03
C MET A 67 7.64 0.72 -0.35
N LYS A 68 7.38 1.55 -1.37
CA LYS A 68 6.02 1.78 -1.91
C LYS A 68 5.45 0.52 -2.55
N LEU A 69 6.26 -0.20 -3.34
CA LEU A 69 5.87 -1.45 -3.96
C LEU A 69 5.54 -2.52 -2.90
N GLY A 70 6.41 -2.73 -1.92
CA GLY A 70 6.18 -3.64 -0.79
C GLY A 70 4.90 -3.28 -0.01
N THR A 71 4.69 -1.99 0.26
CA THR A 71 3.46 -1.51 0.92
C THR A 71 2.22 -1.80 0.06
N THR A 72 2.31 -1.63 -1.26
CA THR A 72 1.21 -1.94 -2.17
C THR A 72 0.88 -3.42 -2.18
N TYR A 73 1.90 -4.30 -2.16
CA TYR A 73 1.70 -5.74 -2.00
C TYR A 73 1.02 -6.11 -0.67
N VAL A 74 1.36 -5.45 0.45
CA VAL A 74 0.62 -5.60 1.71
C VAL A 74 -0.85 -5.21 1.56
N THR A 75 -1.13 -4.09 0.88
CA THR A 75 -2.51 -3.63 0.65
C THR A 75 -3.35 -4.63 -0.14
N VAL A 76 -2.73 -5.38 -1.06
CA VAL A 76 -3.38 -6.47 -1.80
C VAL A 76 -3.14 -7.85 -1.17
N MET A 77 -2.77 -7.91 0.11
CA MET A 77 -2.57 -9.16 0.87
C MET A 77 -1.58 -10.16 0.23
N GLN A 78 -0.68 -9.68 -0.65
CA GLN A 78 0.41 -10.46 -1.23
C GLN A 78 1.62 -10.40 -0.30
N PHE A 79 1.45 -10.98 0.89
CA PHE A 79 2.37 -10.84 2.01
C PHE A 79 3.77 -11.43 1.74
N ARG A 80 3.86 -12.51 0.95
CA ARG A 80 5.14 -13.11 0.59
C ARG A 80 5.98 -12.17 -0.28
N GLN A 81 5.39 -11.63 -1.35
CA GLN A 81 6.08 -10.65 -2.22
C GLN A 81 6.44 -9.37 -1.46
N ALA A 82 5.55 -8.90 -0.58
CA ALA A 82 5.86 -7.75 0.28
C ALA A 82 7.06 -8.03 1.18
N ALA A 83 7.11 -9.22 1.79
CA ALA A 83 8.19 -9.60 2.69
C ALA A 83 9.54 -9.74 1.97
N GLU A 84 9.56 -10.31 0.77
CA GLU A 84 10.78 -10.40 -0.05
C GLU A 84 11.35 -8.99 -0.31
N ILE A 85 10.51 -8.03 -0.70
CA ILE A 85 10.93 -6.65 -0.95
C ILE A 85 11.43 -5.96 0.32
N PHE A 86 10.72 -6.12 1.45
CA PHE A 86 11.16 -5.49 2.70
C PHE A 86 12.45 -6.11 3.24
N GLU A 87 12.66 -7.40 3.06
CA GLU A 87 13.92 -8.08 3.39
C GLU A 87 15.08 -7.57 2.53
N GLU A 88 14.88 -7.46 1.21
CA GLU A 88 15.87 -6.89 0.29
C GLU A 88 16.27 -5.46 0.71
N VAL A 89 15.26 -4.63 0.98
CA VAL A 89 15.44 -3.25 1.44
C VAL A 89 16.15 -3.19 2.80
N PHE A 90 15.85 -4.10 3.73
CA PHE A 90 16.58 -4.21 4.99
C PHE A 90 18.04 -4.56 4.76
N ILE A 91 18.34 -5.58 3.95
CA ILE A 91 19.71 -6.02 3.66
C ILE A 91 20.53 -4.88 3.02
N GLU A 92 19.93 -4.09 2.14
CA GLU A 92 20.60 -2.98 1.47
C GLU A 92 20.87 -1.77 2.38
N THR A 93 20.00 -1.51 3.36
CA THR A 93 20.03 -0.25 4.13
C THR A 93 20.38 -0.41 5.61
N ASN A 94 20.19 -1.60 6.15
CA ASN A 94 20.18 -1.89 7.58
C ASN A 94 19.24 -0.96 8.39
N ALA A 95 18.22 -0.39 7.74
CA ALA A 95 17.24 0.48 8.40
C ALA A 95 16.23 -0.35 9.21
N PRO A 96 15.68 0.15 10.32
CA PRO A 96 14.71 -0.60 11.14
C PRO A 96 13.30 -0.65 10.53
N GLU A 97 12.92 0.32 9.69
CA GLU A 97 11.57 0.43 9.14
C GLU A 97 11.10 -0.81 8.33
N PRO A 98 11.92 -1.45 7.48
CA PRO A 98 11.51 -2.64 6.75
C PRO A 98 11.34 -3.86 7.68
N LEU A 99 12.15 -3.98 8.73
CA LEU A 99 11.95 -5.00 9.78
C LEU A 99 10.61 -4.79 10.51
N ARG A 100 10.23 -3.54 10.78
CA ARG A 100 8.92 -3.21 11.34
C ARG A 100 7.79 -3.69 10.42
N LYS A 101 7.91 -3.47 9.10
CA LYS A 101 6.93 -3.98 8.13
C LYS A 101 6.85 -5.50 8.11
N LEU A 102 8.00 -6.19 8.13
CA LEU A 102 8.08 -7.64 8.21
C LEU A 102 7.46 -8.20 9.49
N TYR A 103 7.66 -7.53 10.62
CA TYR A 103 7.03 -7.86 11.89
C TYR A 103 5.49 -7.75 11.80
N PHE A 104 4.95 -6.67 11.23
CA PHE A 104 3.51 -6.56 11.02
C PHE A 104 2.97 -7.61 10.06
N ILE A 105 3.72 -7.96 9.01
CA ILE A 105 3.35 -9.05 8.10
C ILE A 105 3.27 -10.37 8.86
N SER A 106 4.22 -10.71 9.73
CA SER A 106 4.18 -11.99 10.46
C SER A 106 3.00 -12.08 11.45
N LYS A 107 2.50 -10.95 11.95
CA LYS A 107 1.28 -10.89 12.74
C LYS A 107 0.02 -11.11 11.90
N LEU A 108 -0.03 -10.51 10.70
CA LEU A 108 -1.16 -10.64 9.78
C LEU A 108 -1.22 -12.00 9.07
N GLU A 109 -0.06 -12.55 8.72
CA GLU A 109 0.09 -13.82 8.00
C GLU A 109 1.22 -14.65 8.65
N PRO A 110 0.90 -15.44 9.69
CA PRO A 110 1.90 -16.21 10.45
C PRO A 110 2.69 -17.26 9.65
N SER A 111 2.27 -17.58 8.42
CA SER A 111 3.06 -18.45 7.52
C SER A 111 4.26 -17.72 6.91
N VAL A 112 4.26 -16.38 6.88
CA VAL A 112 5.37 -15.56 6.38
C VAL A 112 6.30 -15.22 7.55
N LYS A 113 7.38 -15.99 7.66
CA LYS A 113 8.33 -15.99 8.78
C LYS A 113 9.66 -15.28 8.49
N THR A 114 9.67 -14.39 7.50
CA THR A 114 10.90 -13.71 7.06
C THR A 114 11.58 -12.94 8.19
N ILE A 115 10.79 -12.33 9.09
CA ILE A 115 11.32 -11.58 10.24
C ILE A 115 12.06 -12.45 11.26
N ASP A 116 11.74 -13.74 11.36
CA ASP A 116 12.29 -14.65 12.39
C ASP A 116 13.82 -14.73 12.33
N LYS A 117 14.40 -14.56 11.14
CA LYS A 117 15.86 -14.51 10.91
C LYS A 117 16.56 -13.39 11.69
N TYR A 118 15.81 -12.34 12.03
CA TYR A 118 16.36 -11.09 12.54
C TYR A 118 15.93 -10.78 13.98
N LEU A 119 14.91 -11.44 14.52
CA LEU A 119 14.31 -11.12 15.83
C LEU A 119 15.34 -11.02 16.97
N ASP A 120 16.31 -11.94 17.02
CA ASP A 120 17.33 -11.97 18.08
C ASP A 120 18.26 -10.74 18.09
N HIS A 121 18.31 -10.00 16.98
CA HIS A 121 19.15 -8.82 16.80
C HIS A 121 18.36 -7.50 16.90
N ILE A 122 17.04 -7.60 17.12
CA ILE A 122 16.16 -6.44 17.25
C ILE A 122 16.08 -6.07 18.73
N ASP A 123 16.25 -4.79 19.01
CA ASP A 123 16.12 -4.27 20.37
C ASP A 123 14.73 -4.57 20.97
N THR A 124 14.71 -4.95 22.25
CA THR A 124 13.49 -5.38 22.96
C THR A 124 12.49 -4.23 23.12
N GLU A 125 12.95 -3.01 23.33
CA GLU A 125 12.08 -1.81 23.41
C GLU A 125 11.42 -1.55 22.05
N MET A 126 12.18 -1.71 20.97
CA MET A 126 11.65 -1.56 19.61
C MET A 126 10.58 -2.60 19.28
N LEU A 127 10.78 -3.88 19.66
CA LEU A 127 9.76 -4.93 19.51
C LEU A 127 8.50 -4.62 20.35
N ALA A 128 8.67 -4.12 21.57
CA ALA A 128 7.56 -3.76 22.44
C ALA A 128 6.75 -2.59 21.87
N ASP A 129 7.41 -1.59 21.31
CA ASP A 129 6.75 -0.47 20.63
C ASP A 129 5.96 -0.95 19.40
N TRP A 130 6.54 -1.83 18.58
CA TRP A 130 5.83 -2.37 17.42
C TRP A 130 4.63 -3.22 17.83
N GLN A 131 4.77 -4.06 18.86
CA GLN A 131 3.64 -4.83 19.42
C GLN A 131 2.52 -3.90 19.87
N LYS A 132 2.85 -2.83 20.62
CA LYS A 132 1.88 -1.83 21.06
C LYS A 132 1.20 -1.13 19.88
N GLN A 133 1.93 -0.76 18.83
CA GLN A 133 1.35 -0.18 17.63
C GLN A 133 0.35 -1.14 16.96
N TYR A 134 0.72 -2.42 16.84
CA TYR A 134 -0.16 -3.44 16.30
C TYR A 134 -1.44 -3.60 17.14
N ASP A 135 -1.31 -3.73 18.46
CA ASP A 135 -2.43 -3.94 19.37
C ASP A 135 -3.40 -2.75 19.38
N ASN A 136 -2.88 -1.52 19.27
CA ASN A 136 -3.72 -0.32 19.16
C ASN A 136 -4.57 -0.34 17.88
N VAL A 137 -3.97 -0.71 16.74
CA VAL A 137 -4.69 -0.79 15.46
C VAL A 137 -5.67 -1.97 15.47
N TRP A 138 -5.27 -3.10 16.05
CA TRP A 138 -6.10 -4.29 16.17
C TRP A 138 -7.36 -4.02 17.00
N THR A 139 -7.20 -3.43 18.20
CA THR A 139 -8.32 -3.02 19.06
C THR A 139 -9.29 -2.10 18.33
N GLN A 140 -8.76 -1.08 17.61
CA GLN A 140 -9.60 -0.18 16.82
C GLN A 140 -10.35 -0.88 15.69
N ALA A 141 -9.74 -1.90 15.07
CA ALA A 141 -10.35 -2.67 14.00
C ALA A 141 -11.45 -3.60 14.53
N GLU A 142 -11.23 -4.26 15.68
CA GLU A 142 -12.23 -5.06 16.39
C GLU A 142 -13.44 -4.22 16.78
N ASP A 143 -13.21 -3.01 17.30
CA ASP A 143 -14.27 -2.08 17.68
C ASP A 143 -14.96 -1.42 16.47
N SER A 144 -14.58 -1.74 15.24
CA SER A 144 -15.19 -1.13 14.05
C SER A 144 -16.66 -1.53 13.89
N GLU A 145 -17.47 -0.62 13.34
CA GLU A 145 -18.90 -0.87 13.12
C GLU A 145 -19.14 -2.11 12.25
N HIS A 146 -18.30 -2.32 11.24
CA HIS A 146 -18.40 -3.48 10.35
C HIS A 146 -18.19 -4.80 11.09
N VAL A 147 -17.19 -4.88 11.99
CA VAL A 147 -16.96 -6.08 12.80
C VAL A 147 -18.13 -6.32 13.74
N ARG A 148 -18.59 -5.28 14.44
CA ARG A 148 -19.78 -5.36 15.32
C ARG A 148 -21.04 -5.83 14.59
N GLN A 149 -21.27 -5.36 13.36
CA GLN A 149 -22.40 -5.82 12.53
C GLN A 149 -22.30 -7.32 12.21
N VAL A 150 -21.11 -7.78 11.78
CA VAL A 150 -20.86 -9.19 11.48
C VAL A 150 -21.06 -10.06 12.74
N GLU A 151 -20.57 -9.62 13.89
CA GLU A 151 -20.69 -10.33 15.16
C GLU A 151 -22.14 -10.40 15.67
N ALA A 152 -22.89 -9.30 15.61
CA ALA A 152 -24.29 -9.27 16.04
C ALA A 152 -25.15 -10.30 15.27
N ILE A 153 -24.93 -10.40 13.96
CA ILE A 153 -25.64 -11.35 13.09
C ILE A 153 -25.20 -12.78 13.41
N TYR A 154 -23.91 -13.01 13.65
CA TYR A 154 -23.38 -14.32 14.03
C TYR A 154 -23.96 -14.82 15.37
N GLN A 155 -24.14 -13.93 16.35
CA GLN A 155 -24.68 -14.27 17.67
C GLN A 155 -26.19 -14.57 17.65
N HIS A 156 -26.96 -13.94 16.76
CA HIS A 156 -28.42 -14.10 16.70
C HIS A 156 -28.89 -15.39 16.03
N ASP A 157 -28.40 -15.70 14.82
CA ASP A 157 -28.82 -16.89 14.08
C ASP A 157 -27.69 -17.39 13.17
N ARG A 158 -27.08 -18.51 13.56
CA ARG A 158 -25.99 -19.15 12.79
C ARG A 158 -26.41 -19.60 11.39
N ALA A 159 -27.68 -19.94 11.17
CA ALA A 159 -28.19 -20.36 9.87
C ALA A 159 -28.44 -19.14 8.95
N ALA A 160 -28.99 -18.05 9.48
CA ALA A 160 -29.11 -16.77 8.76
C ALA A 160 -27.74 -16.18 8.42
N PHE A 161 -26.80 -16.19 9.39
CA PHE A 161 -25.42 -15.72 9.19
C PHE A 161 -24.76 -16.38 7.99
N ARG A 162 -24.88 -17.70 7.82
CA ARG A 162 -24.28 -18.41 6.66
C ARG A 162 -24.79 -17.89 5.31
N LYS A 163 -26.06 -17.50 5.23
CA LYS A 163 -26.64 -16.94 3.98
C LYS A 163 -26.09 -15.54 3.71
N GLU A 164 -26.03 -14.69 4.72
CA GLU A 164 -25.54 -13.32 4.60
C GLU A 164 -24.02 -13.26 4.38
N ALA A 165 -23.26 -14.07 5.11
CA ALA A 165 -21.82 -14.20 4.95
C ALA A 165 -21.45 -14.60 3.51
N LYS A 166 -22.25 -15.46 2.86
CA LYS A 166 -22.04 -15.82 1.45
C LYS A 166 -22.18 -14.60 0.53
N LEU A 167 -23.14 -13.71 0.79
CA LEU A 167 -23.34 -12.48 0.01
C LEU A 167 -22.19 -11.49 0.24
N TRP A 168 -21.75 -11.32 1.49
CA TRP A 168 -20.61 -10.47 1.82
C TRP A 168 -19.33 -10.99 1.17
N LEU A 169 -19.06 -12.29 1.24
CA LEU A 169 -17.90 -12.89 0.57
C LEU A 169 -17.88 -12.61 -0.93
N VAL A 170 -19.03 -12.65 -1.61
CA VAL A 170 -19.13 -12.29 -3.03
C VAL A 170 -18.82 -10.81 -3.23
N LYS A 171 -19.40 -9.92 -2.42
CA LYS A 171 -19.15 -8.47 -2.48
C LYS A 171 -17.67 -8.15 -2.24
N TRP A 172 -17.06 -8.71 -1.19
CA TRP A 172 -15.65 -8.50 -0.85
C TRP A 172 -14.72 -9.05 -1.92
N LYS A 173 -14.99 -10.25 -2.46
CA LYS A 173 -14.21 -10.80 -3.58
C LYS A 173 -14.30 -9.91 -4.82
N LYS A 174 -15.48 -9.37 -5.12
CA LYS A 174 -15.67 -8.45 -6.24
C LYS A 174 -14.89 -7.15 -6.02
N ALA A 175 -15.08 -6.51 -4.86
CA ALA A 175 -14.38 -5.28 -4.50
C ALA A 175 -12.86 -5.47 -4.51
N TYR A 176 -12.36 -6.61 -4.02
CA TYR A 176 -10.93 -6.93 -4.07
C TYR A 176 -10.43 -7.03 -5.51
N ARG A 177 -11.12 -7.78 -6.39
CA ARG A 177 -10.76 -7.92 -7.82
C ARG A 177 -10.82 -6.61 -8.61
N GLU A 178 -11.61 -5.64 -8.18
CA GLU A 178 -11.65 -4.32 -8.83
C GLU A 178 -10.41 -3.48 -8.51
N LYS A 179 -9.70 -3.80 -7.41
CA LYS A 179 -8.53 -3.08 -6.91
C LYS A 179 -7.19 -3.66 -7.39
N ILE A 180 -7.15 -4.93 -7.80
CA ILE A 180 -6.00 -5.60 -8.43
C ILE A 180 -6.20 -5.65 -9.93
#